data_AF-A0A0G1HU72-F1
#
_entry.id   AF-A0A0G1HU72-F1
#
_cell.length_a   1.000
_cell.length_b   1.000
_cell.length_c   1.000
_cell.angle_alpha   90.00
_cell.angle_beta   90.00
_cell.angle_gamma   90.00
#
_symmetry.space_group_name_H-M   'P 1'
#
loop_
_entity.id
_entity.type
_entity.pdbx_description
1 polymer ?
#
loop_
_entity_poly.entity_id
_entity_poly.type
_entity_poly.pdbx_seq_one_letter_code
_entity_poly.pdbx_strand_id
1 'polypeptide(L)'
;MTRISIKKYLSWFFLLALLLVSPTIFAADEFQTPENLKSVGGIINILNQVVSILYQVFFIVAVGAILWAAFTYLRAGQDAKMVDQAKNQLKYAVIAIVVALVAGGASLIIKSFIESAS
;
A
#
# COMPACT_ATOMS: atom_id res chain seq x y z
N MET A 1 26.66 21.15 15.29
CA MET A 1 25.19 21.28 15.29
C MET A 1 24.69 20.99 13.87
N THR A 2 24.56 19.71 13.52
CA THR A 2 24.29 19.26 12.15
C THR A 2 22.81 19.42 11.84
N ARG A 3 22.50 20.30 10.87
CA ARG A 3 21.13 20.50 10.35
C ARG A 3 20.71 19.27 9.55
N ILE A 4 20.18 18.27 10.24
CA ILE A 4 19.59 17.10 9.57
C ILE A 4 18.30 17.58 8.90
N SER A 5 18.34 17.72 7.58
CA SER A 5 17.23 18.17 6.78
C SER A 5 16.17 17.07 6.69
N ILE A 6 14.90 17.44 6.92
CA ILE A 6 13.71 16.56 6.88
C ILE A 6 13.64 15.64 5.65
N LYS A 7 14.25 16.04 4.52
CA LYS A 7 14.39 15.21 3.31
C LYS A 7 15.16 13.90 3.56
N LYS A 8 16.14 13.91 4.47
CA LYS A 8 16.91 12.72 4.86
C LYS A 8 16.06 11.74 5.67
N TYR A 9 15.21 12.23 6.56
CA TYR A 9 14.28 11.37 7.33
C TYR A 9 13.18 10.80 6.46
N LEU A 10 12.65 11.56 5.50
CA LEU A 10 11.65 11.06 4.55
C LEU A 10 12.24 9.98 3.63
N SER A 11 13.46 10.18 3.12
CA SER A 11 14.19 9.17 2.33
C SER A 11 14.54 7.93 3.15
N TRP A 12 14.92 8.12 4.41
CA TRP A 12 15.28 7.01 5.29
C TRP A 12 14.07 6.22 5.78
N PHE A 13 12.93 6.88 6.00
CA PHE A 13 11.65 6.22 6.26
C PHE A 13 11.18 5.41 5.06
N PHE A 14 11.35 5.94 3.84
CA PHE A 14 11.05 5.21 2.61
C PHE A 14 11.94 3.96 2.44
N LEU A 15 13.23 4.06 2.76
CA LEU A 15 14.15 2.91 2.80
C LEU A 15 13.79 1.90 3.89
N LEU A 16 13.37 2.37 5.08
CA LEU A 16 12.93 1.49 6.17
C LEU A 16 11.63 0.76 5.81
N ALA A 17 10.69 1.45 5.15
CA ALA A 17 9.45 0.86 4.66
C ALA A 17 9.73 -0.19 3.57
N LEU A 18 10.71 0.05 2.69
CA LEU A 18 11.17 -0.93 1.71
C LEU A 18 11.82 -2.15 2.38
N LEU A 19 12.50 -1.96 3.50
CA LEU A 19 13.17 -3.02 4.26
C LEU A 19 12.17 -3.89 5.07
N LEU A 20 11.02 -3.31 5.46
CA LEU A 20 9.90 -4.02 6.09
C LEU A 20 9.05 -4.82 5.09
N VAL A 21 9.24 -4.66 3.78
CA VAL A 21 8.77 -5.60 2.77
C VAL A 21 9.64 -6.86 2.89
N SER A 22 9.27 -7.75 3.80
CA SER A 22 10.03 -8.97 4.08
C SER A 22 10.20 -9.83 2.81
N PRO A 23 11.35 -10.51 2.62
CA PRO A 23 11.57 -11.40 1.48
C PRO A 23 10.61 -12.61 1.42
N THR A 24 9.80 -12.81 2.46
CA THR A 24 8.76 -13.86 2.48
C THR A 24 7.68 -13.67 1.40
N ILE A 25 7.55 -12.47 0.82
CA ILE A 25 6.63 -12.22 -0.31
C ILE A 25 7.22 -12.72 -1.64
N PHE A 26 8.54 -12.82 -1.74
CA PHE A 26 9.25 -13.36 -2.91
C PHE A 26 9.53 -14.87 -2.81
N ALA A 27 9.43 -15.46 -1.62
CA ALA A 27 9.76 -16.85 -1.37
C ALA A 27 8.54 -17.81 -1.35
N ALA A 28 7.31 -17.32 -1.52
CA ALA A 28 6.09 -18.13 -1.45
C ALA A 28 5.54 -18.58 -2.82
N ASP A 29 5.97 -17.96 -3.91
CA ASP A 29 5.80 -18.51 -5.26
C ASP A 29 7.20 -18.80 -5.78
N GLU A 30 7.61 -20.08 -5.74
CA GLU A 30 8.62 -20.53 -6.69
C GLU A 30 8.16 -20.04 -8.06
N PHE A 31 9.01 -19.31 -8.79
CA PHE A 31 8.77 -19.05 -10.21
C PHE A 31 8.67 -20.41 -10.90
N GLN A 32 7.46 -20.97 -10.96
CA GLN A 32 7.20 -22.22 -11.62
C GLN A 32 7.62 -22.03 -13.06
N THR A 33 8.55 -22.89 -13.49
CA THR A 33 9.07 -22.93 -14.85
C THR A 33 7.92 -22.91 -15.87
N PRO A 34 8.13 -22.29 -17.04
CA PRO A 34 7.09 -21.74 -17.92
C PRO A 34 6.21 -22.77 -18.67
N GLU A 35 6.13 -24.02 -18.20
CA GLU A 35 5.30 -25.04 -18.85
C GLU A 35 3.79 -24.76 -18.70
N ASN A 36 3.40 -23.93 -17.72
CA ASN A 36 2.01 -23.51 -17.48
C ASN A 36 1.58 -22.18 -18.12
N LEU A 37 2.42 -21.50 -18.90
CA LEU A 37 2.05 -20.21 -19.53
C LEU A 37 0.94 -20.31 -20.59
N LYS A 38 0.47 -21.52 -20.91
CA LYS A 38 -0.64 -21.76 -21.85
C LYS A 38 -1.99 -22.04 -21.16
N SER A 39 -2.06 -22.01 -19.83
CA SER A 39 -3.27 -22.25 -19.06
C SER A 39 -3.81 -20.95 -18.46
N VAL A 40 -5.15 -20.81 -18.42
CA VAL A 40 -5.84 -19.68 -17.76
C VAL A 40 -5.39 -19.52 -16.30
N GLY A 41 -5.03 -20.61 -15.63
CA GLY A 41 -4.54 -20.60 -14.26
C GLY A 41 -3.19 -19.90 -14.09
N GLY A 42 -2.26 -20.02 -15.05
CA GLY A 42 -0.97 -19.35 -15.00
C GLY A 42 -1.09 -17.82 -15.05
N ILE A 43 -2.00 -17.32 -15.88
CA ILE A 43 -2.29 -15.89 -16.01
C ILE A 43 -2.92 -15.34 -14.72
N ILE A 44 -3.82 -16.11 -14.11
CA ILE A 44 -4.46 -15.74 -12.83
C ILE A 44 -3.43 -15.68 -11.69
N ASN A 45 -2.44 -16.57 -11.65
CA ASN A 45 -1.44 -16.55 -10.59
C ASN A 45 -0.53 -15.32 -10.67
N ILE A 46 -0.06 -14.97 -11.87
CA ILE A 46 0.73 -13.76 -12.11
C ILE A 46 -0.10 -12.52 -11.72
N LEU A 47 -1.38 -12.48 -12.10
CA LEU A 47 -2.26 -11.36 -11.75
C LEU A 47 -2.42 -11.24 -10.22
N ASN A 48 -2.62 -12.34 -9.51
CA ASN A 48 -2.73 -12.35 -8.06
C ASN A 48 -1.44 -11.84 -7.38
N GLN A 49 -0.29 -12.25 -7.90
CA GLN A 49 1.01 -11.80 -7.38
C GLN A 49 1.22 -10.29 -7.57
N VAL A 50 0.90 -9.78 -8.76
CA VAL A 50 0.97 -8.33 -9.06
C VAL A 50 0.01 -7.55 -8.16
N VAL A 51 -1.24 -8.03 -8.02
CA VAL A 51 -2.24 -7.39 -7.15
C VAL A 51 -1.77 -7.38 -5.69
N SER A 52 -1.19 -8.47 -5.19
CA SER A 52 -0.65 -8.56 -3.82
C SER A 52 0.44 -7.50 -3.56
N ILE A 53 1.40 -7.37 -4.49
CA ILE A 53 2.47 -6.36 -4.38
C ILE A 53 1.89 -4.94 -4.43
N LEU A 54 0.91 -4.68 -5.30
CA LEU A 54 0.24 -3.39 -5.39
C LEU A 54 -0.48 -3.03 -4.10
N TYR A 55 -1.20 -3.98 -3.49
CA TYR A 55 -1.85 -3.77 -2.19
C TYR A 55 -0.86 -3.37 -1.11
N GLN A 56 0.27 -4.07 -1.02
CA GLN A 56 1.27 -3.79 -0.01
C GLN A 56 1.90 -2.41 -0.17
N VAL A 57 2.35 -2.08 -1.38
CA VAL A 57 2.92 -0.75 -1.68
C VAL A 57 1.88 0.35 -1.43
N PHE A 58 0.63 0.12 -1.82
CA PHE A 58 -0.46 1.06 -1.59
C PHE A 58 -0.66 1.35 -0.09
N PHE A 59 -0.70 0.32 0.75
CA PHE A 59 -0.87 0.51 2.20
C PHE A 59 0.32 1.23 2.83
N ILE A 60 1.56 0.97 2.38
CA ILE A 60 2.75 1.71 2.82
C ILE A 60 2.60 3.21 2.50
N VAL A 61 2.17 3.54 1.28
CA VAL A 61 1.93 4.93 0.86
C VAL A 61 0.78 5.55 1.65
N ALA A 62 -0.30 4.81 1.89
CA ALA A 62 -1.46 5.29 2.66
C ALA A 62 -1.07 5.67 4.09
N VAL A 63 -0.29 4.83 4.77
CA VAL A 63 0.26 5.14 6.11
C VAL A 63 1.16 6.39 6.03
N GLY A 64 2.03 6.48 5.02
CA GLY A 64 2.86 7.66 4.79
C GLY A 64 2.05 8.94 4.60
N ALA A 65 0.94 8.88 3.86
CA ALA A 65 0.04 10.00 3.63
C ALA A 65 -0.66 10.46 4.92
N ILE A 66 -1.08 9.53 5.78
CA ILE A 66 -1.65 9.86 7.10
C ILE A 66 -0.62 10.57 7.97
N LEU A 67 0.61 10.05 8.04
CA LEU A 67 1.69 10.67 8.80
C LEU A 67 2.01 12.07 8.27
N TRP A 68 2.01 12.24 6.95
CA TRP A 68 2.19 13.55 6.31
C TRP A 68 1.08 14.54 6.69
N ALA A 69 -0.17 14.09 6.69
CA ALA A 69 -1.31 14.89 7.14
C ALA A 69 -1.16 15.29 8.62
N ALA A 70 -0.75 14.36 9.48
CA ALA A 70 -0.50 14.62 10.90
C ALA A 70 0.60 15.66 11.11
N PHE A 71 1.73 15.55 10.39
CA PHE A 71 2.81 16.55 10.45
C PHE A 71 2.39 17.91 9.90
N THR A 72 1.47 17.94 8.94
CA THR A 72 0.89 19.20 8.42
C THR A 72 0.01 19.83 9.49
N TYR A 73 -0.78 19.03 10.20
CA TYR A 73 -1.60 19.48 11.33
C TYR A 73 -0.75 20.06 12.47
N LEU A 74 0.35 19.38 12.84
CA LEU A 74 1.26 19.83 13.89
C LEU A 74 1.97 21.15 13.54
N ARG A 75 2.34 21.35 12.27
CA ARG A 75 3.04 22.55 11.81
C ARG A 75 2.10 23.71 11.49
N ALA A 76 0.79 23.47 11.37
CA ALA A 76 -0.19 24.49 11.02
C ALA A 76 -0.35 25.56 12.11
N GLY A 77 -0.20 25.21 13.39
CA GLY A 77 -0.34 26.14 14.50
C GLY A 77 -1.72 26.83 14.51
N GLN A 78 -1.74 28.16 14.30
CA GLN A 78 -2.95 28.99 14.24
C GLN A 78 -3.37 29.33 12.79
N ASP A 79 -2.65 28.85 11.77
CA ASP A 79 -3.00 29.09 10.37
C ASP A 79 -4.18 28.20 9.94
N ALA A 80 -5.37 28.79 9.85
CA ALA A 80 -6.59 28.12 9.43
C ALA A 80 -6.44 27.41 8.07
N LYS A 81 -5.68 27.97 7.11
CA LYS A 81 -5.51 27.37 5.78
C LYS A 81 -4.72 26.07 5.86
N MET A 82 -3.66 26.04 6.68
CA MET A 82 -2.83 24.85 6.88
C MET A 82 -3.59 23.77 7.65
N VAL A 83 -4.43 24.15 8.62
CA VAL A 83 -5.32 23.22 9.33
C VAL A 83 -6.30 22.58 8.36
N ASP A 84 -6.95 23.36 7.50
CA ASP A 84 -7.90 22.84 6.53
C ASP A 84 -7.22 21.97 5.47
N GLN A 85 -6.00 22.30 5.07
CA GLN A 85 -5.18 21.44 4.21
C GLN A 85 -4.93 20.08 4.87
N ALA A 86 -4.51 20.05 6.14
CA ALA A 86 -4.25 18.80 6.86
C ALA A 86 -5.52 17.95 7.01
N LYS A 87 -6.68 18.57 7.29
CA LYS A 87 -7.98 17.88 7.32
C LYS A 87 -8.33 17.26 5.98
N ASN A 88 -8.13 17.99 4.89
CA ASN A 88 -8.40 17.47 3.55
C ASN A 88 -7.48 16.31 3.19
N GLN A 89 -6.18 16.42 3.51
CA GLN A 89 -5.23 15.32 3.33
C GLN A 89 -5.66 14.06 4.09
N LEU A 90 -6.06 14.21 5.35
CA LEU A 90 -6.54 13.10 6.16
C LEU A 90 -7.84 12.50 5.60
N LYS A 91 -8.79 13.33 5.18
CA LYS A 91 -10.06 12.89 4.57
C LYS A 91 -9.80 12.03 3.33
N TYR A 92 -8.94 12.49 2.42
CA TYR A 92 -8.62 11.72 1.22
C TYR A 92 -7.84 10.45 1.51
N ALA A 93 -6.93 10.46 2.50
CA ALA A 93 -6.24 9.25 2.93
C ALA A 93 -7.22 8.20 3.48
N VAL A 94 -8.20 8.61 4.27
CA VAL A 94 -9.26 7.71 4.79
C VAL A 94 -10.09 7.15 3.63
N ILE A 95 -10.52 7.99 2.69
CA ILE A 95 -11.27 7.53 1.50
C ILE A 95 -10.47 6.50 0.71
N ALA A 96 -9.17 6.73 0.50
CA ALA A 96 -8.29 5.82 -0.21
C ALA A 96 -8.21 4.44 0.47
N ILE A 97 -8.10 4.42 1.81
CA ILE A 97 -8.08 3.17 2.58
C ILE A 97 -9.42 2.43 2.49
N VAL A 98 -10.55 3.15 2.63
CA VAL A 98 -11.88 2.54 2.50
C VAL A 98 -12.03 1.86 1.14
N VAL A 99 -11.64 2.53 0.05
CA VAL A 99 -11.69 1.95 -1.30
C VAL A 99 -10.82 0.71 -1.41
N ALA A 100 -9.60 0.74 -0.87
CA ALA A 100 -8.71 -0.43 -0.88
C ALA A 100 -9.29 -1.62 -0.10
N LEU A 101 -9.89 -1.37 1.06
CA LEU A 101 -10.54 -2.41 1.87
C LEU A 101 -11.75 -3.00 1.15
N VAL A 102 -12.57 -2.19 0.49
CA VAL A 102 -13.71 -2.68 -0.32
C VAL A 102 -13.22 -3.54 -1.48
N ALA A 103 -12.20 -3.10 -2.21
CA ALA A 103 -11.62 -3.88 -3.30
C ALA A 103 -11.03 -5.21 -2.80
N GLY A 104 -10.37 -5.21 -1.64
CA GLY A 104 -9.78 -6.42 -1.05
C GLY A 104 -10.86 -7.39 -0.56
N GLY A 105 -11.89 -6.87 0.11
CA GLY A 105 -13.04 -7.66 0.56
C GLY A 105 -13.83 -8.28 -0.59
N ALA A 106 -14.08 -7.53 -1.66
CA ALA A 106 -14.72 -8.06 -2.86
C ALA A 106 -13.91 -9.20 -3.49
N SER A 107 -12.58 -9.08 -3.50
CA SER A 107 -11.69 -10.12 -4.02
C SER A 107 -11.77 -11.42 -3.21
N LEU A 108 -11.90 -11.33 -1.88
CA LEU A 108 -12.09 -12.51 -1.02
C LEU A 108 -13.42 -13.21 -1.32
N ILE A 109 -14.49 -12.44 -1.49
CA ILE A 109 -15.81 -12.98 -1.84
C ILE A 109 -15.74 -13.72 -3.18
N ILE A 110 -15.13 -13.11 -4.20
CA ILE A 110 -14.97 -13.74 -5.52
C ILE A 110 -14.19 -15.06 -5.40
N LYS A 111 -13.08 -15.08 -4.64
CA LYS A 111 -12.31 -16.31 -4.40
C LYS A 111 -13.14 -17.39 -3.73
N SER A 112 -13.92 -17.06 -2.70
CA SER A 112 -14.78 -18.03 -2.01
C SER A 112 -15.84 -18.65 -2.93
N PHE A 113 -16.40 -17.88 -3.88
CA PHE A 113 -17.36 -18.41 -4.84
C PHE A 113 -16.70 -19.35 -5.85
N ILE A 114 -15.50 -19.00 -6.32
CA ILE A 114 -14.76 -19.85 -7.27
C ILE A 114 -14.34 -21.17 -6.61
N GLU A 115 -13.82 -21.13 -5.38
CA GLU A 115 -13.43 -22.34 -4.62
C GLU A 115 -14.63 -23.23 -4.28
N SER A 116 -15.81 -22.65 -4.04
CA SER A 116 -17.02 -23.43 -3.75
C SER A 116 -17.61 -24.14 -4.97
N ALA A 117 -17.23 -23.72 -6.19
CA ALA A 117 -17.79 -24.21 -7.45
C ALA A 117 -16.88 -25.21 -8.20
N SER A 118 -15.64 -25.39 -7.74
CA SER A 118 -14.65 -26.35 -8.24
C SER A 118 -14.55 -27.58 -7.34
#